data_AF-A0A2T4TL52-F1
#
_entry.id   AF-A0A2T4TL52-F1
#
_cell.length_a   1.000
_cell.length_b   1.000
_cell.length_c   1.000
_cell.angle_alpha   90.00
_cell.angle_beta   90.00
_cell.angle_gamma   90.00
#
_symmetry.space_group_name_H-M   'P 1'
#
loop_
_entity.id
_entity.type
_entity.pdbx_description
1 polymer ?
#
loop_
_entity_poly.entity_id
_entity_poly.type
_entity_poly.pdbx_seq_one_letter_code
_entity_poly.pdbx_strand_id
1 'polypeptide(L)'
;MLTPEVVCYLETYPTISSDDKDVYPNFVVMESLELLYYGEQFEDVLMNVQSQIEEPTTDEYISALDYYSKHNVSMDFKSQGGRK
;
A
#
# COMPACT_ATOMS: atom_id res chain seq x y z
N MET A 1 7.33 -0.98 9.62
CA MET A 1 6.34 -2.06 9.67
C MET A 1 5.00 -1.38 9.88
N LEU A 2 4.07 -1.53 8.94
CA LEU A 2 2.72 -0.98 9.08
C LEU A 2 1.98 -1.75 10.18
N THR A 3 1.24 -1.04 11.03
CA THR A 3 0.39 -1.63 12.07
C THR A 3 -1.02 -1.02 12.01
N PRO A 4 -2.05 -1.70 12.53
CA PRO A 4 -3.42 -1.18 12.51
C PRO A 4 -3.60 0.20 13.18
N GLU A 5 -2.68 0.58 14.07
CA GLU A 5 -2.70 1.85 14.80
C GLU A 5 -2.11 3.02 14.00
N VAL A 6 -1.39 2.74 12.90
CA VAL A 6 -0.84 3.79 12.03
C VAL A 6 -1.97 4.48 11.29
N VAL A 7 -2.08 5.80 11.46
CA VAL A 7 -3.05 6.62 10.72
C VAL A 7 -2.50 6.91 9.33
N CYS A 8 -3.23 6.47 8.32
CA CYS A 8 -2.92 6.71 6.91
C CYS A 8 -3.96 7.64 6.28
N TYR A 9 -3.55 8.38 5.25
CA TYR A 9 -4.40 9.31 4.51
C TYR A 9 -4.49 8.91 3.04
N LEU A 10 -5.68 9.03 2.47
CA LEU A 10 -5.88 8.97 1.02
C LEU A 10 -5.82 10.39 0.47
N GLU A 11 -5.00 10.59 -0.55
CA GLU A 11 -4.83 11.89 -1.17
C GLU A 11 -4.62 11.71 -2.68
N THR A 12 -4.82 12.81 -3.42
CA THR A 12 -4.65 12.88 -4.87
C THR A 12 -3.23 12.56 -5.29
N TYR A 13 -3.10 12.02 -6.51
CA TYR A 13 -1.79 11.72 -7.09
C TYR A 13 -0.93 12.98 -7.19
N PRO A 14 0.39 12.87 -7.00
CA PRO A 14 1.32 13.91 -7.35
C PRO A 14 1.13 14.32 -8.81
N THR A 15 1.24 15.62 -9.08
CA THR A 15 1.31 16.12 -10.46
C THR A 15 2.77 16.23 -10.87
N ILE A 16 3.04 16.33 -12.18
CA ILE A 16 4.42 16.49 -12.68
C ILE A 16 4.67 17.97 -13.00
N SER A 17 5.75 18.52 -12.44
CA SER A 17 6.21 19.88 -12.73
C SER A 17 6.82 20.00 -14.13
N SER A 18 7.11 21.24 -14.54
CA SER A 18 7.84 21.50 -15.79
C SER A 18 9.28 20.98 -15.80
N ASP A 19 9.86 20.67 -14.64
CA ASP A 19 11.19 20.06 -14.51
C ASP A 19 11.15 18.54 -14.24
N ASP A 20 10.03 17.90 -14.59
CA ASP A 20 9.82 16.44 -14.52
C ASP A 20 9.99 15.87 -13.11
N LYS A 21 9.49 16.61 -12.11
CA LYS A 21 9.49 16.19 -10.70
C LYS A 21 8.06 16.05 -10.18
N ASP A 22 7.91 15.14 -9.23
CA ASP A 22 6.67 14.98 -8.49
C ASP A 22 6.38 16.23 -7.64
N VAL A 23 5.18 16.75 -7.80
CA VAL A 23 4.59 17.83 -7.00
C VAL A 23 3.45 17.23 -6.19
N TYR A 24 3.75 16.97 -4.92
CA TYR A 24 2.80 16.40 -3.98
C TYR A 24 1.76 17.43 -3.53
N PRO A 25 0.53 17.00 -3.18
CA PRO A 25 -0.50 17.87 -2.63
C PRO A 25 -0.04 18.62 -1.38
N ASN A 26 -0.52 19.86 -1.20
CA ASN A 26 -0.07 20.73 -0.10
C ASN A 26 -0.22 20.08 1.27
N PHE A 27 -1.30 19.33 1.50
CA PHE A 27 -1.53 18.61 2.75
C PHE A 27 -0.40 17.62 3.08
N VAL A 28 0.04 16.84 2.09
CA VAL A 28 1.15 15.88 2.22
C VAL A 28 2.44 16.59 2.64
N VAL A 29 2.75 17.72 1.99
CA VAL A 29 3.97 18.49 2.27
C VAL A 29 3.90 19.15 3.64
N MET A 30 2.76 19.76 3.99
CA MET A 30 2.58 20.49 5.25
C MET A 30 2.64 19.57 6.47
N GLU A 31 2.03 18.40 6.41
CA GLU A 31 2.02 17.42 7.50
C GLU A 31 3.24 16.48 7.46
N SER A 32 4.17 16.69 6.52
CA SER A 32 5.38 15.87 6.34
C SER A 32 5.09 14.37 6.21
N LEU A 33 4.06 14.03 5.42
CA LEU A 33 3.64 12.64 5.23
C LEU A 33 4.60 11.89 4.30
N GLU A 34 4.75 10.59 4.54
CA GLU A 34 5.52 9.67 3.70
C GLU A 34 4.59 8.92 2.75
N LEU A 35 4.98 8.82 1.47
CA LEU A 35 4.25 8.02 0.49
C LEU A 35 4.45 6.53 0.78
N LEU A 36 3.35 5.83 1.03
CA LEU A 36 3.36 4.38 1.23
C LEU A 36 3.16 3.63 -0.10
N TYR A 37 2.09 3.98 -0.83
CA TYR A 37 1.72 3.34 -2.09
C TYR A 37 1.08 4.36 -3.02
N TYR A 38 1.31 4.20 -4.32
CA TYR A 38 0.40 4.73 -5.32
C TYR A 38 -0.89 3.91 -5.33
N GLY A 39 -2.00 4.53 -5.75
CA GLY A 39 -3.32 3.90 -5.77
C GLY A 39 -3.37 2.58 -6.53
N GLU A 40 -2.71 2.49 -7.69
CA GLU A 40 -2.66 1.24 -8.48
C GLU A 40 -1.93 0.12 -7.73
N GLN A 41 -0.79 0.42 -7.13
CA GLN A 41 -0.03 -0.55 -6.32
C GLN A 41 -0.83 -1.01 -5.10
N PHE A 42 -1.54 -0.09 -4.45
CA PHE A 42 -2.40 -0.42 -3.32
C PHE A 42 -3.53 -1.36 -3.75
N GLU A 43 -4.23 -1.03 -4.83
CA GLU A 43 -5.32 -1.85 -5.39
C GLU A 43 -4.84 -3.24 -5.80
N ASP A 44 -3.70 -3.34 -6.49
CA ASP A 44 -3.10 -4.61 -6.91
C ASP A 44 -2.82 -5.53 -5.72
N VAL A 45 -2.31 -4.98 -4.61
CA VAL A 45 -2.06 -5.77 -3.39
C VAL A 45 -3.37 -6.25 -2.78
N LEU A 46 -4.41 -5.40 -2.71
CA LEU A 46 -5.71 -5.81 -2.17
C LEU A 46 -6.36 -6.90 -3.02
N MET A 47 -6.35 -6.74 -4.35
CA MET A 47 -6.88 -7.74 -5.28
C MET A 47 -6.12 -9.06 -5.18
N ASN A 48 -4.79 -9.00 -5.03
CA ASN A 48 -3.98 -10.19 -4.83
C ASN A 48 -4.38 -10.95 -3.54
N VAL A 49 -4.61 -10.26 -2.43
CA VAL A 49 -5.07 -10.86 -1.17
C VAL A 49 -6.44 -11.54 -1.36
N GLN A 50 -7.40 -10.82 -1.94
CA GLN A 50 -8.77 -11.33 -2.17
C GLN A 50 -8.81 -12.51 -3.14
N SER A 51 -7.84 -12.61 -4.05
CA SER A 51 -7.74 -13.76 -4.96
C SER A 51 -7.26 -15.04 -4.27
N GLN A 52 -6.63 -14.91 -3.08
CA GLN A 52 -6.00 -16.01 -2.36
C GLN A 52 -6.75 -16.43 -1.10
N ILE A 53 -7.50 -15.50 -0.48
CA ILE A 53 -8.18 -15.69 0.82
C ILE A 53 -9.65 -15.27 0.66
N GLU A 54 -10.58 -16.16 1.03
CA GLU A 54 -12.03 -15.93 0.85
C GLU A 54 -12.57 -14.77 1.69
N GLU A 55 -12.14 -14.67 2.96
CA GLU A 55 -12.54 -13.61 3.90
C GLU A 55 -11.30 -12.98 4.56
N PRO A 56 -10.55 -12.11 3.86
CA PRO A 56 -9.30 -11.59 4.39
C PRO A 56 -9.51 -10.63 5.56
N THR A 57 -8.72 -10.81 6.60
CA THR A 57 -8.65 -9.92 7.76
C THR A 57 -7.85 -8.66 7.46
N THR A 58 -8.05 -7.62 8.28
CA THR A 58 -7.25 -6.39 8.20
C THR A 58 -5.75 -6.68 8.38
N ASP A 59 -5.38 -7.61 9.25
CA ASP A 59 -3.97 -7.98 9.49
C ASP A 59 -3.33 -8.67 8.27
N GLU A 60 -4.10 -9.45 7.51
CA GLU A 60 -3.63 -10.08 6.26
C GLU A 60 -3.38 -9.04 5.18
N TYR A 61 -4.25 -8.02 5.06
CA TYR A 61 -4.01 -6.89 4.16
C TYR A 61 -2.77 -6.09 4.57
N ILE A 62 -2.64 -5.75 5.85
CA ILE A 62 -1.48 -5.00 6.36
C ILE A 62 -0.18 -5.79 6.13
N SER A 63 -0.20 -7.10 6.37
CA SER A 63 0.95 -7.97 6.13
C SER A 63 1.34 -8.02 4.65
N ALA A 64 0.36 -8.12 3.74
CA ALA A 64 0.63 -8.13 2.30
C ALA A 64 1.18 -6.79 1.81
N LEU A 65 0.63 -5.67 2.30
CA LEU A 65 1.12 -4.33 2.02
C LEU A 65 2.57 -4.15 2.51
N ASP A 66 2.84 -4.47 3.78
CA ASP A 66 4.18 -4.37 4.37
C ASP A 66 5.18 -5.27 3.61
N TYR A 67 4.77 -6.48 3.21
CA TYR A 67 5.58 -7.36 2.36
C TYR A 67 5.87 -6.72 0.99
N TYR A 68 4.85 -6.21 0.29
CA TYR A 68 5.02 -5.57 -1.02
C TYR A 68 5.99 -4.39 -0.95
N SER A 69 5.87 -3.53 0.08
CA SER A 69 6.77 -2.37 0.24
C SER A 69 8.25 -2.75 0.36
N LYS A 70 8.55 -3.95 0.89
CA LYS A 70 9.92 -4.44 1.10
C LYS A 70 10.46 -5.21 -0.10
N HIS A 71 9.58 -5.86 -0.86
CA HIS A 71 9.97 -6.83 -1.87
C HIS A 71 9.61 -6.41 -3.31
N ASN A 72 8.78 -5.39 -3.49
CA ASN A 72 8.21 -4.96 -4.77
C ASN A 72 7.54 -6.12 -5.55
N VAL A 73 7.03 -7.12 -4.83
CA VAL A 73 6.31 -8.26 -5.38
C VAL A 73 5.15 -8.64 -4.47
N SER A 74 4.08 -9.13 -5.07
CA SER A 74 2.90 -9.58 -4.35
C SER A 74 3.19 -10.78 -3.45
N MET A 75 2.62 -10.78 -2.25
CA MET A 75 2.75 -11.88 -1.30
C MET A 75 1.96 -13.11 -1.77
N ASP A 76 2.57 -14.30 -1.70
CA ASP A 76 1.91 -15.59 -1.91
C ASP A 76 1.64 -16.25 -0.55
N PHE A 77 0.38 -16.23 -0.11
CA PHE A 77 -0.04 -16.77 1.18
C PHE A 77 0.10 -18.30 1.26
N LYS A 78 0.09 -19.02 0.13
CA LYS A 78 0.30 -20.48 0.13
C LYS A 78 1.73 -20.85 0.47
N SER A 79 2.69 -20.09 -0.04
CA SER A 79 4.12 -20.26 0.28
C SER A 79 4.44 -19.99 1.75
N GLN A 80 3.59 -19.23 2.44
CA GLN A 80 3.75 -18.80 3.83
C GLN A 80 2.97 -19.67 4.83
N GLY A 81 2.26 -20.72 4.38
CA GLY A 81 1.42 -21.57 5.23
C GLY A 81 0.11 -20.91 5.68
N GLY A 82 -0.35 -19.90 4.93
CA GLY A 82 -1.56 -19.13 5.23
C GLY A 82 -2.87 -19.89 5.05
N ARG A 83 -3.95 -19.30 5.55
CA ARG A 83 -5.33 -19.80 5.41
C ARG A 83 -5.76 -19.72 3.95
N LYS A 84 -6.60 -20.65 3.51
CA LYS A 84 -7.36 -20.54 2.26
C LYS A 84 -8.65 -19.80 2.54
#